data_AF-A0A932HF62-F1
#
_entry.id   AF-A0A932HF62-F1
#
_cell.length_a   1.000
_cell.length_b   1.000
_cell.length_c   1.000
_cell.angle_alpha   90.00
_cell.angle_beta   90.00
_cell.angle_gamma   90.00
#
_symmetry.space_group_name_H-M   'P 1'
#
loop_
_entity.id
_entity.type
_entity.pdbx_description
1 polymer ?
#
loop_
_entity_poly.entity_id
_entity_poly.type
_entity_poly.pdbx_seq_one_letter_code
_entity_poly.pdbx_strand_id
1 'polypeptide(L)'
;MRELTIAFSPDADDAFAFYALTQGKVDGGDLALRFQAVDLETLNRKSLEGAFEVTAASFHAYAYMAGKYAILGAGGTFADRHGPLLVGREPVPRDAFGKLLVAIPGTLTTAFLTLRLVEPDIAFTLKPIDRILDAVESGETEAGLVKYEAQLTYGERGLPRRSCPCPWAASSSAATWANPWPGGCPPWCAPASSTPWATVPKRWPTPCPTPPGCRVPWPSGISGCT
;
A
#
# COMPACT_ATOMS: atom_id res chain seq x y z
N MET A 1 18.37 -24.40 12.72
CA MET A 1 17.24 -23.69 12.10
C MET A 1 17.24 -22.27 12.64
N ARG A 2 17.36 -21.27 11.76
CA ARG A 2 17.40 -19.86 12.18
C ARG A 2 15.98 -19.36 12.33
N GLU A 3 15.65 -18.76 13.47
CA GLU A 3 14.32 -18.19 13.70
C GLU A 3 14.25 -16.76 13.17
N LEU A 4 13.15 -16.42 12.49
CA LEU A 4 12.86 -15.07 12.01
C LEU A 4 11.43 -14.68 12.35
N THR A 5 11.24 -13.47 12.85
CA THR A 5 9.91 -12.88 13.04
C THR A 5 9.55 -12.01 11.84
N ILE A 6 8.42 -12.32 11.21
CA ILE A 6 7.81 -11.54 10.13
C ILE A 6 6.60 -10.80 10.71
N ALA A 7 6.69 -9.48 10.79
CA ALA A 7 5.65 -8.61 11.31
C ALA A 7 4.93 -7.85 10.18
N PHE A 8 3.61 -7.92 10.11
CA PHE A 8 2.78 -7.32 9.05
C PHE A 8 1.47 -6.77 9.62
N SER A 9 0.73 -5.98 8.85
CA SER A 9 -0.53 -5.42 9.33
C SER A 9 -1.67 -6.45 9.33
N PRO A 10 -2.67 -6.32 10.20
CA PRO A 10 -3.86 -7.17 10.14
C PRO A 10 -4.80 -6.83 8.97
N ASP A 11 -4.38 -5.94 8.05
CA ASP A 11 -5.19 -5.49 6.93
C ASP A 11 -5.37 -6.61 5.90
N ALA A 12 -6.45 -6.54 5.12
CA ALA A 12 -6.84 -7.62 4.22
C ALA A 12 -5.80 -7.90 3.12
N ASP A 13 -5.09 -6.88 2.65
CA ASP A 13 -4.02 -7.01 1.65
C ASP A 13 -2.79 -7.74 2.22
N ASP A 14 -2.34 -7.38 3.42
CA ASP A 14 -1.24 -8.07 4.09
C ASP A 14 -1.63 -9.51 4.48
N ALA A 15 -2.84 -9.72 5.00
CA ALA A 15 -3.35 -11.06 5.29
C ALA A 15 -3.36 -11.95 4.04
N PHE A 16 -3.73 -11.39 2.88
CA PHE A 16 -3.67 -12.10 1.60
C PHE A 16 -2.22 -12.39 1.18
N ALA A 17 -1.33 -11.40 1.26
CA ALA A 17 0.07 -11.54 0.88
C ALA A 17 0.82 -12.62 1.68
N PHE A 18 0.54 -12.70 2.99
CA PHE A 18 1.20 -13.64 3.91
C PHE A 18 0.42 -14.94 4.13
N TYR A 19 -0.76 -15.12 3.53
CA TYR A 19 -1.60 -16.31 3.74
C TYR A 19 -0.86 -17.63 3.51
N ALA A 20 -0.15 -17.76 2.39
CA ALA A 20 0.51 -19.02 2.06
C ALA A 20 1.64 -19.36 3.05
N LEU A 21 2.36 -18.34 3.55
CA LEU A 21 3.42 -18.50 4.54
C LEU A 21 2.86 -18.84 5.92
N THR A 22 1.84 -18.10 6.37
CA THR A 22 1.19 -18.31 7.69
C THR A 22 0.49 -19.66 7.79
N GLN A 23 0.01 -20.22 6.68
CA GLN A 23 -0.63 -21.54 6.63
C GLN A 23 0.34 -22.69 6.31
N GLY A 24 1.65 -22.43 6.24
CA GLY A 24 2.64 -23.46 5.91
C GLY A 24 2.48 -24.07 4.51
N LYS A 25 1.85 -23.34 3.58
CA LYS A 25 1.68 -23.76 2.17
C LYS A 25 2.93 -23.51 1.33
N VAL A 26 3.87 -22.72 1.85
CA VAL A 26 5.18 -22.46 1.25
C VAL A 26 6.24 -22.92 2.24
N ASP A 27 7.22 -23.66 1.76
CA ASP A 27 8.35 -24.13 2.56
C ASP A 27 9.29 -22.96 2.90
N GLY A 28 9.57 -22.79 4.19
CA GLY A 28 10.54 -21.81 4.70
C GLY A 28 11.99 -22.27 4.57
N GLY A 29 12.23 -23.50 4.12
CA GLY A 29 13.55 -24.12 4.06
C GLY A 29 14.16 -24.23 5.46
N ASP A 30 15.37 -23.71 5.64
CA ASP A 30 16.09 -23.76 6.91
C ASP A 30 15.66 -22.69 7.94
N LEU A 31 14.58 -21.95 7.64
CA LEU A 31 14.06 -20.87 8.46
C LEU A 31 12.83 -21.30 9.28
N ALA A 32 12.88 -21.03 10.58
CA ALA A 32 11.70 -21.09 11.44
C ALA A 32 11.00 -19.74 11.42
N LEU A 33 9.87 -19.65 10.73
CA LEU A 33 9.13 -18.39 10.56
C LEU A 33 8.09 -18.22 11.68
N ARG A 34 8.17 -17.10 12.39
CA ARG A 34 7.12 -16.62 13.31
C ARG A 34 6.43 -15.42 12.68
N PHE A 35 5.12 -15.30 12.91
CA PHE A 35 4.29 -14.26 12.33
C PHE A 35 3.66 -13.40 13.41
N GLN A 36 3.66 -12.08 13.22
CA GLN A 36 3.00 -11.15 14.14
C GLN A 36 2.17 -10.12 13.36
N ALA A 37 0.86 -10.12 13.58
CA ALA A 37 -0.02 -9.09 13.06
C ALA A 37 -0.03 -7.89 14.03
N VAL A 38 0.34 -6.71 13.54
CA VAL A 38 0.47 -5.47 14.34
C VAL A 38 0.05 -4.28 13.48
N ASP A 39 -0.60 -3.27 14.06
CA ASP A 39 -0.97 -2.06 13.31
C ASP A 39 0.24 -1.36 12.66
N LEU A 40 0.02 -0.75 11.49
CA LEU A 40 1.10 -0.21 10.66
C LEU A 40 1.92 0.91 11.34
N GLU A 41 1.31 1.78 12.14
CA GLU A 41 2.07 2.85 12.80
C GLU A 41 2.94 2.29 13.93
N THR A 42 2.45 1.30 14.68
CA THR A 42 3.25 0.58 15.65
C THR A 42 4.38 -0.18 14.97
N LEU A 43 4.15 -0.81 13.82
CA LEU A 43 5.21 -1.41 13.01
C LEU A 43 6.25 -0.37 12.62
N ASN A 44 5.83 0.79 12.10
CA ASN A 44 6.74 1.89 11.75
C ASN A 44 7.63 2.28 12.94
N ARG A 45 7.02 2.49 14.12
CA ARG A 45 7.74 2.89 15.34
C ARG A 45 8.75 1.84 15.81
N LYS A 46 8.31 0.59 15.91
CA LYS A 46 9.16 -0.54 16.34
C LYS A 46 10.30 -0.83 15.36
N SER A 47 10.07 -0.57 14.07
CA SER A 47 11.10 -0.75 13.04
C SER A 47 12.23 0.28 13.15
N LEU A 48 11.98 1.48 13.69
CA LEU A 48 13.06 2.43 13.98
C LEU A 48 14.07 1.86 14.99
N GLU A 49 13.60 1.00 15.90
CA GLU A 49 14.43 0.35 16.92
C GLU A 49 15.07 -0.93 16.41
N GLY A 50 14.55 -1.55 15.34
CA GLY A 50 15.04 -2.82 14.81
C GLY A 50 14.34 -4.03 15.44
N ALA A 51 13.09 -3.89 15.88
CA ALA A 51 12.40 -4.89 16.70
C ALA A 51 12.06 -6.22 15.99
N PHE A 52 12.11 -6.24 14.65
CA PHE A 52 11.72 -7.39 13.83
C PHE A 52 12.75 -7.68 12.76
N GLU A 53 13.01 -8.94 12.43
CA GLU A 53 13.91 -9.30 11.33
C GLU A 53 13.30 -8.97 9.96
N VAL A 54 11.99 -9.14 9.81
CA VAL A 54 11.23 -8.77 8.61
C VAL A 54 9.97 -8.03 9.04
N THR A 55 9.70 -6.87 8.46
CA THR A 55 8.56 -6.04 8.85
C THR A 55 7.97 -5.28 7.68
N ALA A 56 6.64 -5.26 7.60
CA ALA A 56 5.92 -4.29 6.78
C ALA A 56 6.11 -2.89 7.38
N ALA A 57 6.42 -1.91 6.53
CA ALA A 57 6.61 -0.54 6.96
C ALA A 57 6.17 0.42 5.87
N SER A 58 5.73 1.60 6.30
CA SER A 58 5.49 2.71 5.40
C SER A 58 6.80 3.17 4.76
N PHE A 59 6.75 3.53 3.48
CA PHE A 59 7.91 4.09 2.77
C PHE A 59 8.44 5.37 3.43
N HIS A 60 7.55 6.17 4.05
CA HIS A 60 7.96 7.31 4.87
C HIS A 60 8.81 6.88 6.08
N ALA A 61 8.40 5.84 6.82
CA ALA A 61 9.18 5.29 7.92
C ALA A 61 10.54 4.73 7.45
N TYR A 62 10.58 4.09 6.28
CA TYR A 62 11.80 3.52 5.70
C TYR A 62 12.94 4.54 5.59
N ALA A 63 12.63 5.80 5.22
CA ALA A 63 13.63 6.87 5.13
C ALA A 63 14.45 7.07 6.42
N TYR A 64 13.87 6.76 7.59
CA TYR A 64 14.52 6.89 8.89
C TYR A 64 15.20 5.61 9.38
N MET A 65 15.00 4.49 8.70
CA MET A 65 15.53 3.17 9.10
C MET A 65 16.35 2.47 8.00
N ALA A 66 16.66 3.17 6.90
CA ALA A 66 17.45 2.65 5.78
C ALA A 66 18.85 2.13 6.16
N GLY A 67 19.40 2.57 7.30
CA GLY A 67 20.66 2.05 7.84
C GLY A 67 20.54 0.68 8.52
N LYS A 68 19.32 0.20 8.81
CA LYS A 68 19.05 -1.06 9.50
C LYS A 68 18.35 -2.10 8.60
N TYR A 69 17.56 -1.63 7.64
CA TYR A 69 16.71 -2.47 6.81
C TYR A 69 17.00 -2.31 5.32
N ALA A 70 16.87 -3.42 4.59
CA ALA A 70 16.81 -3.45 3.14
C ALA A 70 15.36 -3.71 2.68
N ILE A 71 14.95 -3.09 1.57
CA ILE A 71 13.65 -3.36 0.96
C ILE A 71 13.72 -4.70 0.21
N LEU A 72 12.76 -5.59 0.47
CA LEU A 72 12.62 -6.85 -0.26
C LEU A 72 12.06 -6.63 -1.67
N GLY A 73 12.43 -7.48 -2.61
CA GLY A 73 11.89 -7.46 -3.98
C GLY A 73 10.42 -7.90 -4.11
N ALA A 74 9.76 -8.21 -2.99
CA ALA A 74 8.38 -8.68 -2.92
C ALA A 74 7.71 -8.19 -1.63
N GLY A 75 6.37 -8.23 -1.60
CA GLY A 75 5.56 -7.87 -0.43
C GLY A 75 5.28 -6.38 -0.26
N GLY A 76 5.69 -5.53 -1.20
CA GLY A 76 5.38 -4.10 -1.18
C GLY A 76 4.05 -3.79 -1.87
N THR A 77 3.29 -2.86 -1.30
CA THR A 77 2.05 -2.32 -1.88
C THR A 77 2.33 -0.95 -2.51
N PHE A 78 2.17 -0.86 -3.82
CA PHE A 78 2.31 0.38 -4.59
C PHE A 78 1.03 0.62 -5.40
N ALA A 79 0.49 1.82 -5.31
CA ALA A 79 -0.70 2.21 -6.06
C ALA A 79 -0.31 3.15 -7.22
N ASP A 80 -0.90 2.92 -8.39
CA ASP A 80 -0.87 3.86 -9.51
C ASP A 80 -2.25 4.52 -9.64
N ARG A 81 -2.28 5.85 -9.75
CA ARG A 81 -3.51 6.67 -9.87
C ARG A 81 -4.52 6.55 -8.72
N HIS A 82 -4.13 5.92 -7.62
CA HIS A 82 -4.92 5.78 -6.40
C HIS A 82 -4.03 6.12 -5.20
N GLY A 83 -4.62 6.67 -4.16
CA GLY A 83 -3.87 7.15 -2.99
C GLY A 83 -4.79 7.47 -1.81
N PRO A 84 -4.22 7.88 -0.67
CA PRO A 84 -4.99 8.17 0.54
C PRO A 84 -6.02 9.28 0.29
N LEU A 85 -7.20 9.16 0.87
CA LEU A 85 -8.25 10.16 0.67
C LEU A 85 -8.41 11.01 1.92
N LEU A 86 -8.79 12.27 1.71
CA LEU A 86 -9.35 13.08 2.78
C LEU A 86 -10.86 13.07 2.67
N VAL A 87 -11.51 12.69 3.76
CA VAL A 87 -12.97 12.68 3.88
C VAL A 87 -13.40 13.68 4.93
N GLY A 88 -14.64 14.16 4.82
CA GLY A 88 -15.20 15.12 5.76
C GLY A 88 -16.69 15.30 5.57
N ARG A 89 -17.31 16.08 6.45
CA ARG A 89 -18.78 16.29 6.46
C ARG A 89 -19.26 17.24 5.35
N GLU A 90 -18.47 18.26 5.04
CA GLU A 90 -18.83 19.33 4.11
C GLU A 90 -17.70 19.60 3.12
N PRO A 91 -17.95 20.08 1.89
CA PRO A 91 -16.88 20.56 1.01
C PRO A 91 -16.07 21.69 1.68
N VAL A 92 -14.75 21.71 1.48
CA VAL A 92 -13.90 22.81 1.97
C VAL A 92 -13.25 23.51 0.79
N PRO A 93 -13.36 24.85 0.69
CA PRO A 93 -12.68 25.60 -0.35
C PRO A 93 -11.17 25.56 -0.14
N ARG A 94 -10.42 25.66 -1.24
CA ARG A 94 -8.97 25.41 -1.26
C ARG A 94 -8.19 26.31 -0.30
N ASP A 95 -8.61 27.54 -0.12
CA ASP A 95 -8.01 28.55 0.77
C ASP A 95 -8.27 28.29 2.27
N ALA A 96 -9.26 27.46 2.60
CA ALA A 96 -9.54 27.02 3.97
C ALA A 96 -8.92 25.66 4.31
N PHE A 97 -8.33 24.96 3.33
CA PHE A 97 -7.80 23.60 3.51
C PHE A 97 -6.70 23.51 4.58
N GLY A 98 -5.76 24.46 4.60
CA GLY A 98 -4.68 24.49 5.59
C GLY A 98 -5.13 24.77 7.03
N LYS A 99 -6.40 25.13 7.25
CA LYS A 99 -6.96 25.43 8.57
C LYS A 99 -7.68 24.24 9.22
N LEU A 100 -7.77 23.11 8.51
CA LEU A 100 -8.47 21.92 9.01
C LEU A 100 -7.65 21.21 10.07
N LEU A 101 -8.31 20.71 11.12
CA LEU A 101 -7.79 19.66 11.97
C LEU A 101 -8.09 18.30 11.32
N VAL A 102 -7.03 17.55 11.03
CA VAL A 102 -7.13 16.26 10.34
C VAL A 102 -6.84 15.10 11.29
N ALA A 103 -7.77 14.15 11.43
CA ALA A 103 -7.50 12.86 12.04
C ALA A 103 -6.59 12.01 11.12
N ILE A 104 -5.44 11.58 11.62
CA ILE A 104 -4.47 10.77 10.87
C ILE A 104 -4.18 9.44 11.58
N PRO A 105 -3.88 8.36 10.82
CA PRO A 105 -3.62 7.03 11.40
C PRO A 105 -2.22 6.89 12.00
N GLY A 106 -1.31 7.81 11.68
CA GLY A 106 0.09 7.70 12.10
C GLY A 106 0.99 8.71 11.41
N THR A 107 1.94 9.26 12.15
CA THR A 107 2.88 10.27 11.66
C THR A 107 3.97 9.72 10.75
N LEU A 108 4.26 8.42 10.83
CA LEU A 108 5.27 7.78 9.98
C LEU A 108 4.66 7.11 8.75
N THR A 109 3.35 7.27 8.54
CA THR A 109 2.67 6.72 7.38
C THR A 109 3.02 7.47 6.10
N THR A 110 3.11 6.76 4.97
CA THR A 110 3.28 7.39 3.65
C THR A 110 2.11 8.30 3.32
N ALA A 111 0.90 7.95 3.77
CA ALA A 111 -0.29 8.79 3.59
C ALA A 111 -0.15 10.17 4.24
N PHE A 112 0.42 10.22 5.45
CA PHE A 112 0.65 11.48 6.13
C PHE A 112 1.79 12.28 5.49
N LEU A 113 2.85 11.59 5.02
CA LEU A 113 3.89 12.24 4.23
C LEU A 113 3.31 12.94 3.00
N THR A 114 2.48 12.24 2.21
CA THR A 114 1.90 12.84 1.00
C THR A 114 0.97 14.01 1.34
N LEU A 115 0.23 13.94 2.46
CA LEU A 115 -0.55 15.08 2.95
C LEU A 115 0.35 16.29 3.27
N ARG A 116 1.46 16.07 4.02
CA ARG A 116 2.42 17.12 4.39
C ARG A 116 3.17 17.72 3.19
N LEU A 117 3.37 16.95 2.12
CA LEU A 117 3.94 17.49 0.88
C LEU A 117 3.00 18.47 0.17
N VAL A 118 1.69 18.33 0.37
CA VAL A 118 0.67 19.21 -0.23
C VAL A 118 0.35 20.38 0.69
N GLU A 119 0.22 20.12 1.99
CA GLU A 119 -0.06 21.13 3.02
C GLU A 119 0.92 20.95 4.19
N PRO A 120 2.08 21.61 4.15
CA PRO A 120 3.16 21.42 5.11
C PRO A 120 2.81 21.76 6.55
N ASP A 121 1.85 22.66 6.78
CA ASP A 121 1.52 23.19 8.11
C ASP A 121 0.17 22.72 8.63
N ILE A 122 -0.46 21.71 8.00
CA ILE A 122 -1.79 21.24 8.39
C ILE A 122 -1.84 20.79 9.85
N ALA A 123 -2.91 21.17 10.56
CA ALA A 123 -3.17 20.69 11.91
C ALA A 123 -3.66 19.24 11.87
N PHE A 124 -3.25 18.44 12.87
CA PHE A 124 -3.65 17.04 12.92
C PHE A 124 -3.79 16.51 14.35
N THR A 125 -4.53 15.41 14.47
CA THR A 125 -4.60 14.59 15.68
C THR A 125 -4.45 13.12 15.32
N LEU A 126 -3.82 12.34 16.20
CA LEU A 126 -3.62 10.91 15.99
C LEU A 126 -4.88 10.15 16.40
N LYS A 127 -5.35 9.28 15.51
CA LYS A 127 -6.46 8.36 15.76
C LYS A 127 -6.11 6.97 15.23
N PRO A 128 -6.50 5.89 15.92
CA PRO A 128 -6.55 4.56 15.32
C PRO A 128 -7.31 4.61 14.00
N ILE A 129 -6.87 3.84 13.00
CA ILE A 129 -7.43 3.89 11.64
C ILE A 129 -8.94 3.67 11.61
N ASP A 130 -9.44 2.76 12.45
CA ASP A 130 -10.85 2.41 12.62
C ASP A 130 -11.68 3.52 13.28
N ARG A 131 -11.03 4.52 13.89
CA ARG A 131 -11.66 5.66 14.58
C ARG A 131 -11.59 6.97 13.81
N ILE A 132 -10.92 6.99 12.65
CA ILE A 132 -10.80 8.21 11.84
C ILE A 132 -12.18 8.67 11.34
N LEU A 133 -13.01 7.76 10.83
CA LEU A 133 -14.34 8.12 10.34
C LEU A 133 -15.26 8.59 11.49
N ASP A 134 -15.24 7.91 12.63
CA ASP A 134 -16.00 8.30 13.83
C ASP A 134 -15.62 9.71 14.31
N ALA A 135 -14.32 10.05 14.28
CA ALA A 135 -13.82 11.39 14.65
C ALA A 135 -14.29 12.50 13.68
N VAL A 136 -14.50 12.16 12.41
CA VAL A 136 -15.05 13.08 11.41
C VAL A 136 -16.56 13.24 11.58
N GLU A 137 -17.29 12.14 11.77
CA GLU A 137 -18.75 12.14 11.93
C GLU A 137 -19.18 12.93 13.17
N SER A 138 -18.52 12.67 14.30
CA SER A 138 -18.77 13.38 15.56
C SER A 138 -18.38 14.86 15.52
N GLY A 139 -17.57 15.27 14.53
CA GLY A 139 -17.03 16.62 14.42
C GLY A 139 -15.87 16.92 15.37
N GLU A 140 -15.28 15.90 15.99
CA GLU A 140 -14.01 16.04 16.71
C GLU A 140 -12.90 16.59 15.81
N THR A 141 -12.94 16.23 14.52
CA THR A 141 -12.03 16.73 13.48
C THR A 141 -12.82 17.16 12.25
N GLU A 142 -12.32 18.15 11.51
CA GLU A 142 -12.99 18.56 10.27
C GLU A 142 -12.73 17.57 9.13
N ALA A 143 -11.60 16.85 9.15
CA ALA A 143 -11.28 15.88 8.12
C ALA A 143 -10.58 14.64 8.66
N GLY A 144 -10.66 13.54 7.91
CA GLY A 144 -9.98 12.29 8.22
C GLY A 144 -9.16 11.82 7.03
N LEU A 145 -7.91 11.44 7.28
CA LEU A 145 -7.01 10.85 6.30
C LEU A 145 -7.22 9.34 6.26
N VAL A 146 -7.96 8.87 5.26
CA VAL A 146 -8.35 7.46 5.12
C VAL A 146 -7.52 6.72 4.07
N LYS A 147 -7.30 5.43 4.33
CA LYS A 147 -6.57 4.47 3.50
C LYS A 147 -7.28 3.11 3.59
N TYR A 148 -6.91 2.17 2.72
CA TYR A 148 -7.44 0.80 2.70
C TYR A 148 -8.98 0.72 2.64
N GLU A 149 -9.61 -0.14 3.42
CA GLU A 149 -11.05 -0.43 3.44
C GLU A 149 -11.90 0.80 3.77
N ALA A 150 -11.38 1.75 4.54
CA ALA A 150 -12.08 3.00 4.83
C ALA A 150 -12.35 3.83 3.56
N GLN A 151 -11.63 3.57 2.46
CA GLN A 151 -11.89 4.17 1.15
C GLN A 151 -13.13 3.59 0.45
N LEU A 152 -13.65 2.46 0.91
CA LEU A 152 -14.85 1.84 0.34
C LEU A 152 -16.10 2.20 1.16
N THR A 153 -15.95 2.41 2.46
CA THR A 153 -17.09 2.55 3.40
C THR A 153 -17.44 4.00 3.75
N TYR A 154 -16.59 4.98 3.42
CA TYR A 154 -16.86 6.39 3.77
C TYR A 154 -18.16 6.93 3.13
N GLY A 155 -18.52 6.44 1.94
CA GLY A 155 -19.74 6.85 1.24
C GLY A 155 -21.01 6.34 1.92
N GLU A 156 -20.97 5.14 2.49
CA GLU A 156 -22.09 4.56 3.25
C GLU A 156 -22.38 5.34 4.55
N ARG A 157 -21.34 6.00 5.07
CA ARG A 157 -21.39 6.90 6.23
C ARG A 157 -21.81 8.33 5.91
N GLY A 158 -22.19 8.60 4.65
CA GLY A 158 -22.66 9.93 4.22
C GLY A 158 -21.56 11.00 4.22
N LEU A 159 -20.29 10.61 4.24
CA LEU A 159 -19.16 11.54 4.25
C LEU A 159 -18.72 11.82 2.81
N PRO A 160 -18.85 13.04 2.28
CA PRO A 160 -18.28 13.35 0.98
C PRO A 160 -16.75 13.29 0.99
N ARG A 161 -16.18 12.85 -0.14
CA ARG A 161 -14.75 13.02 -0.41
C ARG A 161 -14.44 14.51 -0.48
N ARG A 162 -13.44 14.98 0.26
CA ARG A 162 -13.00 16.37 0.16
C ARG A 162 -12.23 16.56 -1.15
N SER A 163 -12.46 17.68 -1.84
CA SER A 163 -11.63 18.10 -2.96
C SER A 163 -10.26 18.51 -2.44
N CYS A 164 -9.39 17.54 -2.20
CA CYS A 164 -8.00 17.80 -1.84
C CYS A 164 -7.25 18.33 -3.08
N PRO A 165 -6.36 19.32 -2.95
CA PRO A 165 -5.39 19.68 -3.99
C PRO A 165 -4.35 18.57 -4.29
N CYS A 166 -4.51 17.40 -3.67
CA CYS A 166 -3.70 16.21 -3.85
C CYS A 166 -3.69 15.75 -5.32
N PRO A 167 -2.53 15.61 -5.97
CA PRO A 167 -2.45 15.21 -7.38
C PRO A 167 -3.05 13.82 -7.66
N TRP A 168 -3.07 12.92 -6.66
CA TRP A 168 -3.69 11.59 -6.77
C TRP A 168 -5.21 11.58 -6.56
N ALA A 169 -5.81 12.68 -6.10
CA ALA A 169 -7.26 12.80 -5.92
C ALA A 169 -7.99 13.04 -7.25
N ALA A 170 -7.31 13.58 -8.27
CA ALA A 170 -7.89 13.86 -9.57
C ALA A 170 -8.22 12.60 -10.39
N SER A 171 -7.52 11.48 -10.14
CA SER A 171 -7.70 10.22 -10.89
C SER A 171 -8.59 9.20 -10.21
N SER A 172 -8.96 9.42 -8.95
CA SER A 172 -9.82 8.55 -8.15
C SER A 172 -11.29 8.99 -8.24
N SER A 173 -11.83 9.14 -9.45
CA SER A 173 -13.28 9.11 -9.62
C SER A 173 -13.77 7.72 -9.21
N ALA A 174 -14.74 7.64 -8.30
CA ALA A 174 -15.45 6.43 -7.91
C ALA A 174 -16.23 5.75 -9.07
N ALA A 175 -15.90 6.05 -10.32
CA ALA A 175 -16.53 5.58 -11.54
C ALA A 175 -15.74 4.48 -12.27
N THR A 176 -14.57 4.04 -11.77
CA THR A 176 -13.73 3.07 -12.51
C THR A 176 -13.92 1.61 -12.12
N TRP A 177 -14.95 1.27 -11.35
CA TRP A 177 -15.44 -0.12 -11.22
C TRP A 177 -16.53 -0.45 -12.26
N ALA A 178 -16.92 0.52 -13.10
CA ALA A 178 -17.66 0.24 -14.32
C ALA A 178 -16.65 0.17 -15.48
N ASN A 179 -16.28 -1.06 -15.86
CA ASN A 179 -15.72 -1.50 -17.15
C ASN A 179 -14.94 -0.42 -17.96
N PRO A 180 -13.58 -0.43 -17.97
CA PRO A 180 -12.78 0.65 -18.56
C PRO A 180 -12.72 0.64 -20.11
N TRP A 181 -13.68 0.02 -20.80
CA TRP A 181 -13.67 -0.10 -22.26
C TRP A 181 -14.90 0.61 -22.89
N PRO A 182 -14.76 1.85 -23.37
CA PRO A 182 -15.75 2.45 -24.26
C PRO A 182 -15.58 1.79 -25.65
N GLY A 183 -16.05 0.55 -25.80
CA GLY A 183 -15.94 -0.19 -27.06
C GLY A 183 -16.05 -1.71 -27.01
N GLY A 184 -16.23 -2.35 -25.84
CA GLY A 184 -16.26 -3.80 -25.74
C GLY A 184 -14.87 -4.45 -25.83
N CYS A 185 -14.77 -5.71 -25.40
CA CYS A 185 -13.54 -6.48 -25.37
C CYS A 185 -12.95 -6.63 -26.79
N PRO A 186 -11.65 -6.38 -27.01
CA PRO A 186 -11.01 -6.68 -28.27
C PRO A 186 -11.06 -8.17 -28.61
N PRO A 187 -10.99 -8.55 -29.89
CA PRO A 187 -11.11 -9.94 -30.33
C PRO A 187 -9.99 -10.89 -29.84
N TRP A 188 -8.96 -10.37 -29.16
CA TRP A 188 -7.91 -11.15 -28.51
C TRP A 188 -8.22 -11.49 -27.03
N CYS A 189 -9.28 -10.92 -26.46
CA CYS A 189 -9.80 -11.27 -25.12
C CYS A 189 -10.95 -12.29 -25.15
N ALA A 190 -11.32 -12.83 -26.32
CA ALA A 190 -12.22 -13.98 -26.36
C ALA A 190 -11.44 -15.24 -25.96
N PRO A 191 -11.94 -16.07 -25.01
CA PRO A 191 -11.29 -17.32 -24.67
C PRO A 191 -11.32 -18.23 -25.91
N ALA A 192 -10.12 -18.61 -26.38
CA ALA A 192 -9.99 -19.71 -27.31
C ALA A 192 -10.56 -20.97 -26.64
N SER A 193 -11.59 -21.53 -27.27
CA SER A 193 -12.12 -22.88 -27.13
C SER A 193 -11.49 -23.80 -26.08
N SER A 194 -12.34 -24.21 -25.13
CA SER A 194 -12.24 -25.40 -24.28
C SER A 194 -11.17 -26.43 -24.68
N THR A 195 -10.03 -26.41 -24.00
CA THR A 195 -9.11 -27.56 -23.96
C THR A 195 -8.60 -27.73 -22.52
N PRO A 196 -8.61 -28.94 -21.93
CA PRO A 196 -8.25 -29.13 -20.52
C PRO A 196 -6.78 -28.83 -20.24
N TRP A 197 -6.52 -28.34 -19.02
CA TRP A 197 -5.26 -27.85 -18.44
C TRP A 197 -4.09 -28.86 -18.33
N ALA A 198 -4.10 -29.96 -19.07
CA ALA A 198 -3.06 -30.98 -19.03
C ALA A 198 -2.28 -31.01 -20.36
N THR A 199 -1.39 -30.01 -20.57
CA THR A 199 -0.17 -30.05 -21.41
C THR A 199 0.25 -28.63 -21.83
N VAL A 200 0.87 -27.87 -20.92
CA VAL A 200 1.66 -26.69 -21.31
C VAL A 200 3.10 -26.91 -20.84
N PRO A 201 4.10 -26.91 -21.76
CA PRO A 201 5.47 -27.19 -21.38
C PRO A 201 6.07 -26.03 -20.56
N LYS A 202 6.84 -26.39 -19.53
CA LYS A 202 7.60 -25.48 -18.67
C LYS A 202 8.65 -24.71 -19.51
N ARG A 203 8.32 -23.50 -19.99
CA ARG A 203 9.30 -22.49 -20.38
C ARG A 203 8.87 -21.13 -19.89
N TRP A 204 9.76 -20.48 -19.14
CA TRP A 204 9.64 -19.10 -18.71
C TRP A 204 9.65 -18.15 -19.93
N PRO A 205 8.92 -17.03 -19.89
CA PRO A 205 8.94 -16.06 -20.97
C PRO A 205 10.33 -15.44 -21.10
N THR A 206 10.82 -15.33 -22.33
CA THR A 206 12.08 -14.63 -22.66
C THR A 206 12.01 -13.14 -22.30
N PRO A 207 13.11 -12.52 -21.83
CA PRO A 207 13.13 -11.10 -21.49
C PRO A 207 12.90 -10.23 -22.74
N CYS A 208 12.22 -9.10 -22.58
CA CYS A 208 12.09 -8.08 -23.63
C CYS A 208 13.48 -7.58 -24.09
N PRO A 209 13.64 -7.28 -25.39
CA PRO A 209 14.90 -6.72 -25.90
C PRO A 209 15.11 -5.31 -25.32
N THR A 210 16.29 -5.08 -24.75
CA THR A 210 16.76 -3.76 -24.34
C THR A 210 17.12 -2.93 -25.58
N PRO A 211 16.74 -1.64 -25.65
CA PRO A 211 17.15 -0.76 -26.73
C PRO A 211 18.68 -0.49 -26.68
N PRO A 212 19.35 -0.33 -27.83
CA PRO A 212 20.79 -0.16 -27.89
C PRO A 212 21.21 1.16 -27.25
N GLY A 213 21.95 1.10 -26.14
CA GLY A 213 22.55 2.27 -25.48
C GLY A 213 22.46 2.30 -23.95
N CYS A 214 21.59 1.52 -23.34
CA CYS A 214 21.46 1.47 -21.88
C CYS A 214 22.42 0.46 -21.25
N ARG A 215 23.63 0.90 -20.85
CA ARG A 215 24.44 0.17 -19.86
C ARG A 215 24.04 0.62 -18.46
N VAL A 216 23.28 -0.22 -17.75
CA VAL A 216 23.16 -0.11 -16.29
C VAL A 216 24.19 -1.09 -15.71
N PRO A 217 25.19 -0.63 -14.93
CA PRO A 217 26.17 -1.54 -14.36
C PRO A 217 25.54 -2.31 -13.20
N TRP A 218 25.23 -3.59 -13.44
CA TRP A 218 24.99 -4.55 -12.36
C TRP A 218 26.35 -4.91 -11.72
N PRO A 219 26.45 -4.98 -10.37
CA PRO A 219 27.68 -5.43 -9.74
C PRO A 219 27.87 -6.93 -10.02
N SER A 220 28.84 -7.22 -10.89
CA SER A 220 29.36 -8.55 -11.17
C SER A 220 30.10 -9.08 -9.94
N GLY A 221 29.51 -10.04 -9.25
CA GLY A 221 30.19 -10.75 -8.16
C GLY A 221 29.28 -11.67 -7.39
N ILE A 222 28.97 -12.84 -7.96
CA ILE A 222 28.99 -14.17 -7.30
C ILE A 222 29.12 -15.17 -8.45
N SER A 223 30.36 -15.62 -8.65
CA SER A 223 30.73 -16.78 -9.46
C SER A 223 30.69 -18.03 -8.58
N GLY A 224 30.15 -19.13 -9.12
CA GLY A 224 30.23 -20.49 -8.55
C GLY A 224 28.85 -21.06 -8.21
N CYS A 225 28.47 -22.28 -8.56
CA CYS A 225 29.18 -23.42 -9.14
C CYS A 225 28.18 -24.28 -9.93
N THR A 226 28.78 -25.12 -10.79
CA THR A 226 28.29 -26.29 -11.53
C THR A 226 27.04 -27.01 -11.02
#